data_AF-A0AAD4HF24-F1
#
_entry.id   AF-A0AAD4HF24-F1
#
_cell.length_a   1.000
_cell.length_b   1.000
_cell.length_c   1.000
_cell.angle_alpha   90.00
_cell.angle_beta   90.00
_cell.angle_gamma   90.00
#
_symmetry.space_group_name_H-M   'P 1'
#
loop_
_entity.id
_entity.type
_entity.pdbx_description
1 polymer ?
#
loop_
_entity_poly.entity_id
_entity_poly.type
_entity_poly.pdbx_seq_one_letter_code
_entity_poly.pdbx_strand_id
1 'polypeptide(L)'
;MNGFLKRRTLYTILPTPLPDDRASALNSFYFTDSPTQDQLAVMDACLHNLYDVPRAKQIFEQLRTTKSHEPLLESRIYNSFLEAYIHMAFVKEPEDRTLWVEDACHLYDLMEKGTDRVHPTASTYAIMLLAWRRYASLVSLPYYSNHFF
;
A
#
# COMPACT_ATOMS: atom_id res chain seq x y z
N MET A 1 4.10 -24.50 41.57
CA MET A 1 3.92 -23.89 40.24
C MET A 1 5.06 -22.92 39.94
N ASN A 2 6.29 -23.40 39.70
CA ASN A 2 7.48 -22.52 39.53
C ASN A 2 8.18 -22.65 38.15
N GLY A 3 7.53 -23.29 37.17
CA GLY A 3 8.12 -23.58 35.85
C GLY A 3 8.00 -22.44 34.81
N PHE A 4 7.08 -21.49 35.01
CA PHE A 4 6.83 -20.40 34.05
C PHE A 4 7.91 -19.31 34.05
N LEU A 5 8.61 -19.11 35.17
CA LEU A 5 9.65 -18.09 35.32
C LEU A 5 11.03 -18.49 34.74
N LYS A 6 11.16 -19.72 34.21
CA LYS A 6 12.40 -20.25 33.60
C LYS A 6 12.34 -20.37 32.07
N ARG A 7 11.42 -19.68 31.40
CA ARG A 7 11.48 -19.61 29.92
C ARG A 7 12.67 -18.74 29.51
N ARG A 8 13.65 -19.36 28.85
CA ARG A 8 14.79 -18.69 28.22
C ARG A 8 14.24 -17.69 27.20
N THR A 9 14.53 -16.41 27.37
CA THR A 9 14.15 -15.37 26.40
C THR A 9 14.73 -15.73 25.05
N LEU A 10 13.89 -15.81 24.02
CA LEU A 10 14.34 -15.99 22.65
C LEU A 10 14.91 -14.64 22.19
N TYR A 11 16.20 -14.63 21.89
CA TYR A 11 16.87 -13.46 21.32
C TYR A 11 16.92 -13.60 19.81
N THR A 12 16.39 -12.62 19.10
CA THR A 12 16.61 -12.46 17.67
C THR A 12 17.87 -11.62 17.50
N ILE A 13 18.94 -12.23 16.98
CA ILE A 13 20.19 -11.53 16.69
C ILE A 13 20.10 -11.02 15.26
N LEU A 14 20.05 -9.69 15.11
CA LEU A 14 20.16 -9.06 13.80
C LEU A 14 21.63 -9.00 13.37
N PRO A 15 21.93 -9.21 12.08
CA PRO A 15 23.29 -9.05 11.57
C PRO A 15 23.74 -7.60 11.71
N THR A 16 25.04 -7.38 11.90
CA THR A 16 25.58 -6.01 11.91
C THR A 16 25.41 -5.37 10.53
N PRO A 17 24.93 -4.11 10.45
CA PRO A 17 24.86 -3.40 9.19
C PRO A 17 26.26 -3.29 8.57
N LEU A 18 26.35 -3.51 7.26
CA LEU A 18 27.57 -3.31 6.49
C LEU A 18 27.71 -1.81 6.17
N PRO A 19 28.93 -1.31 5.96
CA PRO A 19 29.12 0.04 5.44
C PRO A 19 28.68 0.12 3.97
N ASP A 20 28.34 1.33 3.52
CA ASP A 20 27.72 1.60 2.20
C ASP A 20 28.56 1.13 1.00
N ASP A 21 29.86 0.92 1.19
CA ASP A 21 30.80 0.41 0.19
C ASP A 21 30.70 -1.11 -0.02
N ARG A 22 29.90 -1.82 0.78
CA ARG A 22 29.79 -3.30 0.75
C ARG A 22 28.34 -3.75 0.72
N ALA A 23 27.99 -4.54 -0.30
CA ALA A 23 26.68 -5.18 -0.43
C ALA A 23 26.72 -6.67 -0.06
N SER A 24 25.69 -7.14 0.63
CA SER A 24 25.43 -8.57 0.88
C SER A 24 23.93 -8.82 0.81
N ALA A 25 23.51 -9.90 0.16
CA ALA A 25 22.08 -10.24 0.02
C ALA A 25 21.36 -10.37 1.38
N LEU A 26 22.08 -10.88 2.40
CA LEU A 26 21.53 -10.98 3.76
C LEU A 26 21.41 -9.58 4.39
N ASN A 27 22.37 -8.69 4.16
CA ASN A 27 22.32 -7.33 4.68
C ASN A 27 21.18 -6.52 4.04
N SER A 28 21.06 -6.55 2.71
CA SER A 28 20.00 -5.85 1.96
C SER A 28 18.59 -6.38 2.28
N PHE A 29 18.47 -7.60 2.80
CA PHE A 29 17.20 -8.12 3.29
C PHE A 29 16.76 -7.48 4.61
N TYR A 30 17.68 -7.23 5.54
CA TYR A 30 17.37 -6.65 6.85
C TYR A 30 17.46 -5.12 6.88
N PHE A 31 18.30 -4.55 6.03
CA PHE A 31 18.59 -3.12 5.97
C PHE A 31 18.31 -2.60 4.58
N THR A 32 17.30 -1.75 4.47
CA THR A 32 16.95 -1.07 3.24
C THR A 32 17.96 0.03 2.94
N ASP A 33 18.22 0.26 1.65
CA ASP A 33 19.06 1.36 1.20
C ASP A 33 18.45 2.71 1.61
N SER A 34 19.29 3.64 2.06
CA SER A 34 18.88 4.99 2.48
C SER A 34 18.00 5.72 1.45
N PRO A 35 18.32 5.73 0.13
CA PRO A 35 17.46 6.37 -0.87
C PRO A 35 16.06 5.77 -0.96
N THR A 36 15.92 4.45 -0.75
CA THR A 36 14.61 3.79 -0.78
C THR A 36 13.81 4.13 0.48
N GLN A 37 14.46 4.24 1.64
CA GLN A 37 13.80 4.71 2.86
C GLN A 37 13.30 6.14 2.72
N ASP A 38 14.09 7.03 2.11
CA ASP A 38 13.68 8.40 1.83
C ASP A 38 12.46 8.46 0.90
N GLN A 39 12.43 7.64 -0.15
CA GLN A 39 11.27 7.56 -1.05
C GLN A 39 10.01 7.08 -0.32
N LEU A 40 10.12 6.08 0.56
CA LEU A 40 9.01 5.61 1.39
C LEU A 40 8.53 6.68 2.37
N ALA A 41 9.45 7.44 2.97
CA ALA A 41 9.12 8.54 3.88
C ALA A 41 8.39 9.68 3.15
N VAL A 42 8.85 10.06 1.95
CA VAL A 42 8.17 11.05 1.12
C VAL A 42 6.77 10.58 0.73
N MET A 43 6.64 9.31 0.36
CA MET A 43 5.35 8.71 0.01
C MET A 43 4.36 8.76 1.18
N ASP A 44 4.78 8.40 2.40
CA ASP A 44 3.94 8.49 3.61
C ASP A 44 3.52 9.94 3.90
N ALA A 45 4.46 10.88 3.80
CA ALA A 45 4.17 12.31 3.97
C ALA A 45 3.17 12.85 2.94
N CYS A 46 3.28 12.41 1.68
CA CYS A 46 2.37 12.79 0.60
C CYS A 46 0.95 12.21 0.77
N LEU A 47 0.84 10.98 1.32
CA LEU A 47 -0.43 10.35 1.63
C LEU A 47 -1.09 10.93 2.89
N HIS A 48 -0.30 11.47 3.81
CA HIS A 48 -0.80 12.11 5.02
C HIS A 48 -1.77 13.26 4.68
N ASN A 49 -3.01 13.16 5.17
CA ASN A 49 -4.10 14.09 4.85
C ASN A 49 -4.34 14.32 3.35
N LEU A 50 -3.95 13.35 2.50
CA LEU A 50 -4.11 13.43 1.04
C LEU A 50 -3.42 14.66 0.44
N TYR A 51 -2.27 15.10 0.98
CA TYR A 51 -1.62 16.33 0.54
C TYR A 51 -1.29 16.30 -0.96
N ASP A 52 -0.58 15.26 -1.41
CA ASP A 52 -0.14 15.11 -2.81
C ASP A 52 -0.13 13.62 -3.22
N VAL A 53 -1.33 13.07 -3.37
CA VAL A 53 -1.57 11.67 -3.79
C VAL A 53 -1.01 11.37 -5.19
N PRO A 54 -1.11 12.25 -6.21
CA PRO A 54 -0.51 12.01 -7.52
C PRO A 54 1.01 11.79 -7.46
N ARG A 55 1.73 12.59 -6.65
CA ARG A 55 3.17 12.42 -6.46
C ARG A 55 3.50 11.12 -5.75
N ALA A 56 2.75 10.76 -4.70
CA ALA A 56 2.91 9.48 -4.01
C ALA A 56 2.71 8.31 -4.99
N LYS A 57 1.71 8.39 -5.87
CA LYS A 57 1.43 7.37 -6.90
C LYS A 57 2.62 7.20 -7.84
N GLN A 58 3.24 8.28 -8.31
CA GLN A 58 4.41 8.20 -9.20
C GLN A 58 5.59 7.48 -8.53
N ILE A 59 5.88 7.83 -7.26
CA ILE A 59 6.95 7.19 -6.49
C ILE A 59 6.64 5.70 -6.29
N PHE A 60 5.39 5.38 -5.97
CA PHE A 60 4.94 4.00 -5.77
C PHE A 60 5.08 3.15 -7.04
N GLU A 61 4.62 3.63 -8.20
CA GLU A 61 4.78 2.93 -9.48
C GLU A 61 6.27 2.75 -9.86
N GLN A 62 7.11 3.75 -9.57
CA GLN A 62 8.55 3.65 -9.78
C GLN A 62 9.19 2.59 -8.87
N LEU A 63 8.78 2.51 -7.60
CA LEU A 63 9.24 1.49 -6.66
C LEU A 63 8.77 0.09 -7.08
N ARG A 64 7.51 -0.04 -7.52
CA ARG A 64 6.96 -1.31 -8.02
C ARG A 64 7.73 -1.84 -9.23
N THR A 65 8.13 -0.98 -10.15
CA THR A 65 8.90 -1.37 -11.34
C THR A 65 10.37 -1.65 -11.02
N THR A 66 11.01 -0.83 -10.19
CA THR A 66 12.44 -0.96 -9.89
C THR A 66 12.75 -2.08 -8.90
N LYS A 67 11.86 -2.30 -7.92
CA LYS A 67 12.07 -3.19 -6.77
C LYS A 67 10.95 -4.22 -6.60
N SER A 68 10.28 -4.62 -7.69
CA SER A 68 9.14 -5.57 -7.72
C SER A 68 9.35 -6.87 -6.93
N HIS A 69 10.60 -7.31 -6.75
CA HIS A 69 10.94 -8.57 -6.07
C HIS A 69 11.37 -8.40 -4.61
N GLU A 70 11.53 -7.17 -4.12
CA GLU A 70 11.94 -6.91 -2.75
C GLU A 70 10.70 -6.82 -1.84
N PRO A 71 10.74 -7.38 -0.62
CA PRO A 71 9.60 -7.42 0.30
C PRO A 71 9.23 -6.05 0.91
N LEU A 72 9.66 -4.94 0.30
CA LEU A 72 9.48 -3.59 0.82
C LEU A 72 8.07 -3.07 0.65
N LEU A 73 7.39 -3.49 -0.42
CA LEU A 73 6.03 -3.09 -0.72
C LEU A 73 5.05 -4.08 -0.12
N GLU A 74 4.84 -3.96 1.19
CA GLU A 74 3.90 -4.81 1.92
C GLU A 74 2.43 -4.46 1.61
N SER A 75 1.53 -5.41 1.86
CA SER A 75 0.06 -5.22 1.73
C SER A 75 -0.48 -3.98 2.43
N ARG A 76 0.17 -3.54 3.52
CA ARG A 76 -0.18 -2.30 4.23
C ARG A 76 -0.04 -1.06 3.33
N ILE A 77 1.02 -0.96 2.54
CA ILE A 77 1.26 0.19 1.66
C ILE A 77 0.19 0.24 0.57
N TYR A 78 -0.12 -0.91 -0.03
CA TYR A 78 -1.19 -1.03 -1.02
C TYR A 78 -2.54 -0.60 -0.43
N ASN A 79 -2.86 -1.05 0.79
CA ASN A 79 -4.08 -0.64 1.48
C ASN A 79 -4.12 0.88 1.73
N SER A 80 -3.00 1.50 2.11
CA SER A 80 -2.94 2.97 2.25
C SER A 80 -3.23 3.69 0.93
N PHE A 81 -2.76 3.17 -0.20
CA PHE A 81 -3.09 3.73 -1.52
C PHE A 81 -4.56 3.54 -1.90
N LEU A 82 -5.12 2.35 -1.66
CA LEU A 82 -6.53 2.09 -1.87
C LEU A 82 -7.39 3.07 -1.06
N GLU A 83 -7.09 3.24 0.23
CA GLU A 83 -7.78 4.22 1.07
C GLU A 83 -7.63 5.64 0.52
N ALA A 84 -6.41 6.05 0.14
CA ALA A 84 -6.16 7.37 -0.39
C ALA A 84 -6.95 7.63 -1.69
N TYR A 85 -6.96 6.70 -2.64
CA TYR A 85 -7.71 6.85 -3.89
C TYR A 85 -9.21 6.96 -3.66
N ILE A 86 -9.76 6.11 -2.79
CA ILE A 86 -11.18 6.19 -2.43
C ILE A 86 -11.50 7.52 -1.72
N HIS A 87 -10.61 8.02 -0.88
CA HIS A 87 -10.77 9.32 -0.25
C HIS A 87 -10.66 10.49 -1.25
N MET A 88 -9.74 10.43 -2.22
CA MET A 88 -9.66 11.40 -3.32
C MET A 88 -10.97 11.45 -4.10
N ALA A 89 -11.50 10.28 -4.47
CA ALA A 89 -12.71 10.12 -5.28
C ALA A 89 -14.01 10.66 -4.63
N PHE A 90 -14.09 10.63 -3.30
CA PHE A 90 -15.32 10.99 -2.56
C PHE A 90 -15.22 12.25 -1.71
N VAL A 91 -14.00 12.71 -1.36
CA VAL A 91 -13.81 13.84 -0.43
C VAL A 91 -13.12 15.02 -1.10
N LYS A 92 -11.96 14.80 -1.75
CA LYS A 92 -11.10 15.91 -2.22
C LYS A 92 -11.40 16.33 -3.66
N GLU A 93 -11.52 15.36 -4.57
CA GLU A 93 -11.64 15.58 -6.02
C GLU A 93 -12.77 14.71 -6.59
N PRO A 94 -14.05 15.05 -6.29
CA PRO A 94 -15.19 14.28 -6.76
C PRO A 94 -15.44 14.38 -8.28
N GLU A 95 -14.87 15.40 -8.94
CA GLU A 95 -14.97 15.59 -10.39
C GLU A 95 -14.20 14.50 -11.16
N ASP A 96 -13.03 14.10 -10.65
CA ASP A 96 -12.18 13.04 -11.21
C ASP A 96 -12.44 11.68 -10.56
N ARG A 97 -13.63 11.49 -9.97
CA ARG A 97 -13.99 10.27 -9.23
C ARG A 97 -13.78 9.00 -10.02
N THR A 98 -14.15 8.98 -11.29
CA THR A 98 -14.03 7.79 -12.15
C THR A 98 -12.56 7.37 -12.25
N LEU A 99 -11.65 8.32 -12.46
CA LEU A 99 -10.22 8.06 -12.54
C LEU A 99 -9.69 7.46 -11.25
N TRP A 100 -10.03 8.05 -10.10
CA TRP A 100 -9.57 7.56 -8.80
C TRP A 100 -10.13 6.18 -8.43
N VAL A 101 -11.39 5.89 -8.79
CA VAL A 101 -12.00 4.57 -8.59
C VAL A 101 -11.38 3.53 -9.53
N GLU A 102 -11.15 3.89 -10.79
CA GLU A 102 -10.45 3.01 -11.76
C GLU A 102 -9.05 2.66 -11.28
N ASP A 103 -8.29 3.64 -10.78
CA ASP A 103 -6.97 3.41 -10.18
C ASP A 103 -7.04 2.46 -8.97
N ALA A 104 -8.03 2.61 -8.10
CA ALA A 104 -8.24 1.73 -6.96
C ALA A 104 -8.60 0.30 -7.38
N CYS A 105 -9.51 0.14 -8.35
CA CYS A 105 -9.88 -1.15 -8.92
C CYS A 105 -8.69 -1.83 -9.60
N HIS A 106 -7.90 -1.08 -10.38
CA HIS A 106 -6.71 -1.61 -11.02
C HIS A 106 -5.69 -2.11 -10.00
N LEU A 107 -5.44 -1.35 -8.94
CA LEU A 107 -4.52 -1.74 -7.88
C LEU A 107 -5.01 -2.99 -7.13
N TYR A 108 -6.30 -3.07 -6.85
CA TYR A 108 -6.92 -4.25 -6.24
C TYR A 108 -6.80 -5.50 -7.13
N ASP A 109 -7.07 -5.38 -8.43
CA ASP A 109 -6.93 -6.48 -9.40
C ASP A 109 -5.50 -7.02 -9.47
N LEU A 110 -4.51 -6.13 -9.35
CA LEU A 110 -3.09 -6.51 -9.32
C LEU A 110 -2.76 -7.33 -8.06
N MET A 111 -3.34 -6.98 -6.91
CA MET A 111 -3.20 -7.75 -5.67
C MET A 111 -3.86 -9.13 -5.80
N GLU A 112 -5.10 -9.19 -6.31
CA GLU A 112 -5.84 -10.46 -6.53
C GLU A 112 -5.08 -11.42 -7.46
N LYS A 113 -4.50 -10.89 -8.55
CA LYS A 113 -3.68 -11.68 -9.48
C LYS A 113 -2.32 -12.09 -8.90
N GLY A 114 -1.90 -11.47 -7.80
CA GLY A 114 -0.62 -11.74 -7.16
C GLY A 114 0.60 -11.31 -7.99
N THR A 115 0.44 -10.37 -8.93
CA THR A 115 1.51 -9.93 -9.85
C THR A 115 2.74 -9.43 -9.08
N ASP A 116 2.51 -8.71 -7.98
CA ASP A 116 3.56 -8.13 -7.15
C ASP A 116 3.91 -9.02 -5.94
N ARG A 117 3.47 -10.29 -5.91
CA ARG A 117 3.59 -11.21 -4.75
C ARG A 117 2.95 -10.67 -3.44
N VAL A 118 2.13 -9.64 -3.55
CA VAL A 118 1.33 -9.08 -2.48
C VAL A 118 -0.09 -9.58 -2.64
N HIS A 119 -0.63 -10.16 -1.58
CA HIS A 119 -1.99 -10.68 -1.56
C HIS A 119 -2.95 -9.73 -0.84
N PRO A 120 -4.22 -9.68 -1.26
CA PRO A 120 -5.28 -8.98 -0.54
C PRO A 120 -5.40 -9.51 0.89
N THR A 121 -5.71 -8.59 1.79
CA THR A 121 -5.96 -8.89 3.20
C THR A 121 -7.42 -8.61 3.52
N ALA A 122 -7.89 -9.02 4.71
CA ALA A 122 -9.22 -8.65 5.19
C ALA A 122 -9.46 -7.12 5.15
N SER A 123 -8.41 -6.32 5.41
CA SER A 123 -8.47 -4.85 5.31
C SER A 123 -8.70 -4.39 3.87
N THR A 124 -8.03 -5.03 2.89
CA THR A 124 -8.18 -4.73 1.47
C THR A 124 -9.63 -4.89 1.03
N TYR A 125 -10.25 -6.02 1.37
CA TYR A 125 -11.66 -6.27 1.06
C TYR A 125 -12.60 -5.29 1.77
N ALA A 126 -12.31 -4.93 3.03
CA ALA A 126 -13.12 -3.97 3.77
C ALA A 126 -13.10 -2.58 3.12
N ILE A 127 -11.94 -2.12 2.63
CA ILE A 127 -11.79 -0.85 1.90
C ILE A 127 -12.60 -0.88 0.60
N MET A 128 -12.48 -1.95 -0.18
CA MET A 128 -13.20 -2.08 -1.45
C MET A 128 -14.73 -2.20 -1.25
N LEU A 129 -15.17 -2.88 -0.20
CA LEU A 129 -16.60 -2.94 0.16
C LEU A 129 -17.14 -1.56 0.56
N LEU A 130 -16.36 -0.78 1.32
CA LEU A 130 -16.71 0.61 1.66
C LEU A 130 -16.80 1.48 0.42
N ALA A 131 -15.86 1.34 -0.51
CA ALA A 131 -15.87 2.04 -1.79
C ALA A 131 -17.12 1.70 -2.60
N TRP A 132 -17.45 0.41 -2.74
CA TRP A 132 -18.67 -0.04 -3.40
C TRP A 132 -19.89 0.61 -2.78
N ARG A 133 -20.07 0.51 -1.46
CA ARG A 133 -21.25 1.04 -0.78
C ARG A 133 -21.44 2.53 -1.06
N ARG A 134 -20.36 3.31 -1.02
CA ARG A 134 -20.37 4.75 -1.33
C ARG A 134 -20.77 4.99 -2.79
N TYR A 135 -20.20 4.24 -3.72
CA TYR A 135 -20.52 4.36 -5.14
C TYR A 135 -21.98 3.97 -5.44
N ALA A 136 -22.46 2.85 -4.91
CA ALA A 136 -23.84 2.38 -5.08
C ALA A 136 -24.87 3.39 -4.54
N SER A 137 -24.55 4.06 -3.43
CA SER A 137 -25.42 5.13 -2.90
C SER A 137 -25.56 6.32 -3.85
N LEU A 138 -24.53 6.61 -4.66
CA LEU A 138 -24.57 7.69 -5.66
C LEU A 138 -25.35 7.28 -6.91
N VAL A 139 -25.24 6.02 -7.34
CA VAL A 139 -25.98 5.45 -8.48
C VAL A 139 -27.49 5.37 -8.20
N SER A 140 -27.89 5.18 -6.94
CA SER A 140 -29.31 5.17 -6.53
C SER A 140 -30.00 6.54 -6.61
N LEU A 141 -29.26 7.63 -6.88
CA LEU A 141 -29.82 8.93 -7.23
C LEU A 141 -30.22 8.91 -8.72
N PRO A 142 -31.39 9.45 -9.10
CA PRO A 142 -32.02 9.23 -10.42
C PRO A 142 -31.26 9.78 -11.64
N TYR A 143 -30.03 10.29 -11.48
CA TYR A 143 -29.23 10.91 -12.54
C TYR A 143 -28.08 10.04 -13.07
N TYR A 144 -27.67 8.98 -12.37
CA TYR A 144 -26.54 8.13 -12.80
C TYR A 144 -26.98 6.67 -12.99
N SER A 145 -27.97 6.47 -13.85
CA SER A 145 -28.23 5.15 -14.43
C SER A 145 -27.47 5.08 -15.76
N ASN A 146 -26.25 4.53 -15.77
CA ASN A 146 -25.75 3.80 -16.94
C ASN A 146 -24.48 2.98 -16.65
N HIS A 147 -24.65 1.68 -16.92
CA HIS A 147 -23.67 0.68 -17.35
C HIS A 147 -22.34 0.54 -16.60
N PHE A 148 -22.29 -0.45 -15.69
CA PHE A 148 -21.13 -1.33 -15.59
C PHE A 148 -21.58 -2.75 -15.15
N PHE A 149 -21.55 -3.66 -16.11
CA PHE A 149 -21.22 -5.09 -16.05
C PHE A 149 -20.87 -5.51 -17.48
#